data_AF-A0A7C7FX89-F1
#
_entry.id   AF-A0A7C7FX89-F1
#
_cell.length_a   1.000
_cell.length_b   1.000
_cell.length_c   1.000
_cell.angle_alpha   90.00
_cell.angle_beta   90.00
_cell.angle_gamma   90.00
#
_symmetry.space_group_name_H-M   'P 1'
#
loop_
_entity.id
_entity.type
_entity.pdbx_description
1 polymer ?
#
loop_
_entity_poly.entity_id
_entity_poly.type
_entity_poly.pdbx_seq_one_letter_code
_entity_poly.pdbx_strand_id
1 'polypeptide(L)'
;MSIRNELLENILTATSGGALTPEQEATLLHFVYNPMTDQLEADRSIQTILSSLMLGDQWVISSGGDSFSIKDGANSIEYFPTVRGAKDQSIPANQDITGLIEEFKRKYSDDLLFLEVNGPAAVSGSTTYEESSLSIADSRVFGQEVIVEEAIASDDVLIFQVYRGTDDTGELGYEQKLTAQSLVSGDTLVWWFLNSIEGEAGVQIFSQMLLAKGGLDGPTAPLLVRPSVAGPTVHYVLAKLRTFADTLLATVDDVGVFGTEFEEFSSLAQSSTTSSSFQSKISVTTALKPAGEYRITFNAQATNKDGDKATEVEFKVDGTAQHNHSNGGDYITVISKEDDQWTSEFVVSYITLGSPATIDLDINYRKDDKTARISDARIEIWRVL
;
A
#
# COMPACT_ATOMS: atom_id res chain seq x y z
N MET A 1 0.20 24.69 -31.00
CA MET A 1 0.54 24.46 -32.41
C MET A 1 1.65 23.41 -32.42
N SER A 2 1.54 22.18 -32.92
CA SER A 2 0.42 21.26 -33.14
C SER A 2 1.05 19.86 -33.31
N ILE A 3 1.17 19.05 -32.24
CA ILE A 3 1.49 17.60 -32.41
C ILE A 3 0.34 16.89 -33.14
N ARG A 4 -0.87 17.46 -33.05
CA ARG A 4 -2.04 17.08 -33.85
C ARG A 4 -1.85 17.25 -35.36
N ASN A 5 -0.86 18.02 -35.84
CA ASN A 5 -0.63 18.19 -37.28
C ASN A 5 0.42 17.22 -37.82
N GLU A 6 1.51 16.91 -37.10
CA GLU A 6 2.57 16.04 -37.64
C GLU A 6 2.12 14.57 -37.77
N LEU A 7 1.36 14.04 -36.81
CA LEU A 7 0.87 12.66 -36.90
C LEU A 7 -0.19 12.51 -38.00
N LEU A 8 -1.06 13.52 -38.15
CA LEU A 8 -2.04 13.59 -39.22
C LEU A 8 -1.37 13.86 -40.58
N GLU A 9 -0.33 14.67 -40.65
CA GLU A 9 0.46 14.89 -41.87
C GLU A 9 1.25 13.64 -42.27
N ASN A 10 1.75 12.84 -41.33
CA ASN A 10 2.43 11.57 -41.61
C ASN A 10 1.45 10.47 -42.08
N ILE A 11 0.24 10.42 -41.52
CA ILE A 11 -0.83 9.54 -41.99
C ILE A 11 -1.38 10.02 -43.35
N LEU A 12 -1.54 11.33 -43.55
CA LEU A 12 -1.99 11.91 -44.82
C LEU A 12 -0.93 11.78 -45.93
N THR A 13 0.35 11.89 -45.60
CA THR A 13 1.45 11.63 -46.56
C THR A 13 1.57 10.15 -46.90
N ALA A 14 1.28 9.22 -45.96
CA ALA A 14 1.06 7.82 -46.30
C ALA A 14 -0.13 7.65 -47.28
N THR A 15 -1.24 8.35 -47.08
CA THR A 15 -2.36 8.32 -48.06
C THR A 15 -2.06 9.02 -49.40
N SER A 16 -0.93 9.73 -49.52
CA SER A 16 -0.42 10.26 -50.80
C SER A 16 0.56 9.31 -51.52
N GLY A 17 0.46 8.00 -51.27
CA GLY A 17 1.08 6.96 -52.11
C GLY A 17 1.89 5.88 -51.38
N GLY A 18 1.97 5.90 -50.05
CA GLY A 18 2.57 4.84 -49.25
C GLY A 18 1.49 4.03 -48.54
N ALA A 19 1.11 2.87 -49.08
CA ALA A 19 0.26 1.94 -48.35
C ALA A 19 0.92 1.62 -46.99
N LEU A 20 0.10 1.57 -45.92
CA LEU A 20 0.55 0.97 -44.66
C LEU A 20 1.14 -0.40 -44.97
N THR A 21 2.24 -0.75 -44.32
CA THR A 21 2.72 -2.13 -44.45
C THR A 21 1.68 -3.06 -43.84
N PRO A 22 1.58 -4.32 -44.30
CA PRO A 22 0.66 -5.29 -43.72
C PRO A 22 0.79 -5.41 -42.19
N GLU A 23 2.01 -5.25 -41.65
CA GLU A 23 2.30 -5.27 -40.21
C GLU A 23 1.74 -4.04 -39.49
N GLN A 24 1.84 -2.86 -40.10
CA GLN A 24 1.27 -1.62 -39.55
C GLN A 24 -0.27 -1.67 -39.55
N GLU A 25 -0.87 -2.18 -40.63
CA GLU A 25 -2.32 -2.37 -40.74
C GLU A 25 -2.82 -3.39 -39.70
N ALA A 26 -2.11 -4.52 -39.54
CA ALA A 26 -2.43 -5.53 -38.53
C ALA A 26 -2.35 -4.98 -37.10
N THR A 27 -1.38 -4.11 -36.81
CA THR A 27 -1.23 -3.49 -35.48
C THR A 27 -2.36 -2.50 -35.20
N LEU A 28 -2.70 -1.64 -36.17
CA LEU A 28 -3.72 -0.60 -35.99
C LEU A 28 -5.15 -1.15 -35.93
N LEU A 29 -5.40 -2.34 -36.51
CA LEU A 29 -6.69 -3.02 -36.41
C LEU A 29 -7.14 -3.31 -34.97
N HIS A 30 -6.20 -3.35 -34.03
CA HIS A 30 -6.48 -3.60 -32.63
C HIS A 30 -6.88 -2.35 -31.85
N PHE A 31 -6.87 -1.15 -32.46
CA PHE A 31 -7.26 0.11 -31.83
C PHE A 31 -8.51 0.70 -32.50
N VAL A 32 -9.59 0.85 -31.74
CA VAL A 32 -10.90 1.34 -32.21
C VAL A 32 -11.28 2.60 -31.44
N TYR A 33 -11.55 3.69 -32.14
CA TYR A 33 -12.11 4.88 -31.51
C TYR A 33 -13.61 4.68 -31.24
N ASN A 34 -14.03 4.78 -29.99
CA ASN A 34 -15.42 4.74 -29.56
C ASN A 34 -15.97 6.17 -29.40
N PRO A 35 -16.83 6.64 -30.32
CA PRO A 35 -17.35 8.01 -30.30
C PRO A 35 -18.40 8.25 -29.20
N MET A 36 -18.94 7.20 -28.57
CA MET A 36 -19.90 7.36 -27.48
C MET A 36 -19.22 7.65 -26.14
N THR A 37 -18.03 7.07 -25.92
CA THR A 37 -17.23 7.25 -24.70
C THR A 37 -16.11 8.28 -24.88
N ASP A 38 -15.84 8.69 -26.12
CA ASP A 38 -14.70 9.53 -26.52
C ASP A 38 -13.35 8.92 -26.13
N GLN A 39 -13.21 7.61 -26.36
CA GLN A 39 -12.03 6.82 -25.97
C GLN A 39 -11.48 6.02 -27.15
N LEU A 40 -10.16 5.81 -27.14
CA LEU A 40 -9.51 4.81 -28.00
C LEU A 40 -9.46 3.49 -27.22
N GLU A 41 -10.22 2.51 -27.68
CA GLU A 41 -10.32 1.18 -27.08
C GLU A 41 -9.42 0.21 -27.84
N ALA A 42 -8.82 -0.75 -27.14
CA ALA A 42 -8.05 -1.82 -27.78
C ALA A 42 -8.71 -3.18 -27.52
N ASP A 43 -8.81 -4.03 -28.55
CA ASP A 43 -9.35 -5.40 -28.42
C ASP A 43 -8.27 -6.45 -28.06
N ARG A 44 -7.02 -5.98 -27.90
CA ARG A 44 -5.87 -6.73 -27.42
C ARG A 44 -5.23 -6.01 -26.22
N SER A 45 -4.63 -6.79 -25.34
CA SER A 45 -3.79 -6.25 -24.26
C SER A 45 -2.59 -5.49 -24.86
N ILE A 46 -2.34 -4.29 -24.35
CA ILE A 46 -1.14 -3.51 -24.68
C ILE A 46 -0.04 -3.96 -23.72
N GLN A 47 0.93 -4.71 -24.24
CA GLN A 47 2.13 -5.06 -23.51
C GLN A 47 3.25 -4.10 -23.94
N THR A 48 3.79 -3.34 -22.98
CA THR A 48 4.97 -2.51 -23.23
C THR A 48 6.21 -3.35 -22.91
N ILE A 49 7.12 -3.47 -23.88
CA ILE A 49 8.38 -4.22 -23.70
C ILE A 49 9.37 -3.41 -22.86
N LEU A 50 9.28 -2.08 -22.95
CA LEU A 50 9.97 -1.18 -22.03
C LEU A 50 9.08 -0.95 -20.82
N SER A 51 9.72 -0.99 -19.66
CA SER A 51 9.19 -0.90 -18.30
C SER A 51 8.40 0.37 -17.95
N SER A 52 7.74 1.03 -18.89
CA SER A 52 6.93 2.20 -18.63
C SER A 52 5.75 2.36 -19.59
N LEU A 53 4.59 2.76 -19.04
CA LEU A 53 3.42 3.25 -19.75
C LEU A 53 3.17 4.71 -19.36
N MET A 54 3.13 5.61 -20.34
CA MET A 54 2.78 7.02 -20.12
C MET A 54 1.27 7.23 -20.23
N LEU A 55 0.68 7.89 -19.24
CA LEU A 55 -0.73 8.29 -19.18
C LEU A 55 -0.81 9.82 -19.29
N GLY A 56 -0.95 10.29 -20.54
CA GLY A 56 -0.79 11.71 -20.87
C GLY A 56 0.66 12.19 -20.62
N ASP A 57 0.83 13.51 -20.50
CA ASP A 57 2.14 14.13 -20.20
C ASP A 57 2.43 14.23 -18.70
N GLN A 58 1.56 13.65 -17.85
CA GLN A 58 1.60 13.83 -16.40
C GLN A 58 2.00 12.58 -15.64
N TRP A 59 1.51 11.40 -16.01
CA TRP A 59 1.71 10.19 -15.21
C TRP A 59 2.52 9.15 -15.97
N VAL A 60 3.53 8.58 -15.31
CA VAL A 60 4.28 7.43 -15.84
C VAL A 60 4.11 6.27 -14.88
N ILE A 61 3.55 5.17 -15.36
CA ILE A 61 3.56 3.90 -14.64
C ILE A 61 4.81 3.17 -15.09
N SER A 62 5.75 2.88 -14.19
CA SER A 62 6.97 2.16 -14.52
C SER A 62 7.21 0.94 -13.63
N SER A 63 7.79 -0.12 -14.17
CA SER A 63 8.22 -1.30 -13.41
C SER A 63 9.74 -1.44 -13.44
N GLY A 64 10.41 -1.30 -12.30
CA GLY A 64 11.86 -1.50 -12.24
C GLY A 64 12.28 -2.97 -12.08
N GLY A 65 11.32 -3.90 -12.02
CA GLY A 65 11.52 -5.26 -11.53
C GLY A 65 10.20 -5.88 -11.07
N ASP A 66 10.11 -6.29 -9.81
CA ASP A 66 8.93 -6.96 -9.23
C ASP A 66 7.87 -5.99 -8.66
N SER A 67 8.16 -4.69 -8.58
CA SER A 67 7.15 -3.67 -8.25
C SER A 67 7.02 -2.61 -9.33
N PHE A 68 5.85 -1.96 -9.36
CA PHE A 68 5.60 -0.80 -10.18
C PHE A 68 5.51 0.47 -9.33
N SER A 69 5.84 1.60 -9.96
CA SER A 69 5.71 2.93 -9.40
C SER A 69 4.89 3.81 -10.32
N ILE A 70 4.26 4.82 -9.73
CA ILE A 70 3.50 5.84 -10.44
C ILE A 70 4.23 7.16 -10.22
N LYS A 71 4.80 7.73 -11.28
CA LYS A 71 5.51 9.00 -11.23
C LYS A 71 4.60 10.14 -11.68
N ASP A 72 4.49 11.17 -10.85
CA ASP A 72 3.88 12.45 -11.21
C ASP A 72 4.95 13.34 -11.85
N GLY A 73 4.86 13.54 -13.17
CA GLY A 73 5.76 14.36 -13.96
C GLY A 73 5.70 15.84 -13.59
N ALA A 74 4.60 16.34 -13.01
CA ALA A 74 4.50 17.73 -12.60
C ALA A 74 5.33 18.02 -11.33
N ASN A 75 5.33 17.08 -10.39
CA ASN A 75 5.98 17.25 -9.09
C ASN A 75 7.28 16.44 -8.96
N SER A 76 7.63 15.61 -9.95
CA SER A 76 8.75 14.67 -9.90
C SER A 76 8.71 13.75 -8.67
N ILE A 77 7.51 13.40 -8.22
CA ILE A 77 7.28 12.48 -7.09
C ILE A 77 7.00 11.09 -7.66
N GLU A 78 7.67 10.08 -7.09
CA GLU A 78 7.42 8.67 -7.38
C GLU A 78 6.60 8.06 -6.23
N TYR A 79 5.42 7.56 -6.55
CA TYR A 79 4.50 6.91 -5.62
C TYR A 79 4.62 5.39 -5.74
N PHE A 80 4.67 4.72 -4.58
CA PHE A 80 4.72 3.27 -4.48
C PHE A 80 3.40 2.78 -3.89
N PRO A 81 2.53 2.16 -4.70
CA PRO A 81 1.28 1.63 -4.20
C PRO A 81 1.50 0.42 -3.31
N THR A 82 0.53 0.15 -2.45
CA THR A 82 0.41 -1.15 -1.79
C THR A 82 -0.08 -2.15 -2.81
N VAL A 83 0.45 -3.36 -2.76
CA VAL A 83 0.12 -4.42 -3.71
C VAL A 83 -0.42 -5.63 -2.96
N ARG A 84 -1.47 -6.20 -3.54
CA ARG A 84 -2.08 -7.48 -3.15
C ARG A 84 -2.25 -8.29 -4.43
N GLY A 85 -2.14 -9.60 -4.33
CA GLY A 85 -2.23 -10.46 -5.51
C GLY A 85 -2.93 -11.78 -5.25
N ALA A 86 -3.16 -12.50 -6.33
CA ALA A 86 -3.50 -13.91 -6.33
C ALA A 86 -2.60 -14.60 -7.35
N LYS A 87 -1.99 -15.72 -6.95
CA LYS A 87 -1.31 -16.64 -7.86
C LYS A 87 -2.34 -17.21 -8.85
N ASP A 88 -1.87 -17.83 -9.93
CA ASP A 88 -2.75 -18.46 -10.92
C ASP A 88 -3.70 -19.47 -10.27
N GLN A 89 -4.99 -19.13 -10.27
CA GLN A 89 -6.07 -19.89 -9.64
C GLN A 89 -6.48 -21.13 -10.44
N SER A 90 -5.96 -21.29 -11.66
CA SER A 90 -6.12 -22.53 -12.43
C SER A 90 -5.37 -23.71 -11.81
N ILE A 91 -4.37 -23.44 -10.96
CA ILE A 91 -3.56 -24.44 -10.26
C ILE A 91 -4.23 -24.78 -8.92
N PRO A 92 -4.63 -26.04 -8.64
CA PRO A 92 -5.35 -26.40 -7.42
C PRO A 92 -4.65 -26.02 -6.11
N ALA A 93 -3.32 -26.05 -6.08
CA ALA A 93 -2.53 -25.66 -4.91
C ALA A 93 -2.63 -24.16 -4.57
N ASN A 94 -3.07 -23.31 -5.51
CA ASN A 94 -3.25 -21.88 -5.31
C ASN A 94 -4.70 -21.50 -4.98
N GLN A 95 -5.60 -22.47 -4.78
CA GLN A 95 -7.03 -22.21 -4.53
C GLN A 95 -7.36 -22.06 -3.03
N ASP A 96 -6.35 -22.11 -2.17
CA ASP A 96 -6.46 -21.79 -0.74
C ASP A 96 -5.74 -20.47 -0.41
N ILE A 97 -5.59 -20.16 0.88
CA ILE A 97 -4.95 -18.94 1.35
C ILE A 97 -3.50 -18.79 0.87
N THR A 98 -2.81 -19.88 0.56
CA THR A 98 -1.42 -19.85 0.06
C THR A 98 -1.32 -19.36 -1.38
N GLY A 99 -2.44 -19.33 -2.09
CA GLY A 99 -2.59 -18.72 -3.41
C GLY A 99 -2.81 -17.22 -3.37
N LEU A 100 -3.09 -16.64 -2.20
CA LEU A 100 -3.22 -15.20 -2.04
C LEU A 100 -1.88 -14.60 -1.64
N ILE A 101 -1.53 -13.46 -2.23
CA ILE A 101 -0.43 -12.61 -1.79
C ILE A 101 -1.07 -11.54 -0.92
N GLU A 102 -0.72 -11.53 0.37
CA GLU A 102 -1.22 -10.55 1.34
C GLU A 102 -0.81 -9.13 0.95
N GLU A 103 -1.57 -8.15 1.45
CA GLU A 103 -1.24 -6.75 1.17
C GLU A 103 0.06 -6.38 1.90
N PHE A 104 1.04 -5.94 1.13
CA PHE A 104 2.29 -5.44 1.67
C PHE A 104 2.60 -4.05 1.13
N LYS A 105 3.37 -3.31 1.94
CA LYS A 105 4.04 -2.10 1.50
C LYS A 105 5.54 -2.32 1.50
N ARG A 106 6.21 -1.74 0.51
CA ARG A 106 7.66 -1.70 0.48
C ARG A 106 8.16 -0.57 1.36
N LYS A 107 8.95 -0.90 2.39
CA LYS A 107 9.63 0.08 3.24
C LYS A 107 11.08 0.21 2.80
N TYR A 108 11.43 1.37 2.26
CA TYR A 108 12.81 1.68 1.89
C TYR A 108 13.63 2.16 3.09
N SER A 109 14.95 1.98 3.02
CA SER A 109 15.91 2.61 3.93
C SER A 109 15.80 4.12 3.89
N ASP A 110 16.08 4.80 5.01
CA ASP A 110 15.98 6.27 5.11
C ASP A 110 17.06 6.99 4.29
N ASP A 111 18.26 6.42 4.24
CA ASP A 111 19.41 6.98 3.53
C ASP A 111 19.64 6.31 2.18
N LEU A 112 20.15 7.10 1.23
CA LEU A 112 20.72 6.60 -0.01
C LEU A 112 22.13 6.05 0.28
N LEU A 113 22.35 4.80 -0.12
CA LEU A 113 23.62 4.10 0.05
C LEU A 113 24.44 4.19 -1.24
N PHE A 114 25.77 4.25 -1.06
CA PHE A 114 26.76 4.20 -2.14
C PHE A 114 27.59 2.95 -1.92
N LEU A 115 27.48 1.98 -2.83
CA LEU A 115 28.06 0.66 -2.64
C LEU A 115 28.92 0.27 -3.84
N GLU A 116 30.18 -0.03 -3.56
CA GLU A 116 31.10 -0.61 -4.53
C GLU A 116 30.76 -2.09 -4.70
N VAL A 117 29.89 -2.41 -5.68
CA VAL A 117 29.28 -3.74 -5.84
C VAL A 117 30.34 -4.83 -5.97
N ASN A 118 31.37 -4.54 -6.76
CA ASN A 118 32.47 -5.45 -7.04
C ASN A 118 33.74 -5.11 -6.25
N GLY A 119 33.67 -4.23 -5.25
CA GLY A 119 34.84 -3.66 -4.56
C GLY A 119 35.47 -2.47 -5.29
N PRO A 120 36.57 -1.91 -4.77
CA PRO A 120 37.13 -0.64 -5.23
C PRO A 120 37.74 -0.75 -6.62
N ALA A 121 37.82 0.39 -7.32
CA ALA A 121 38.44 0.48 -8.63
C ALA A 121 39.92 0.06 -8.59
N ALA A 122 40.37 -0.68 -9.60
CA ALA A 122 41.78 -0.92 -9.83
C ALA A 122 42.52 0.40 -10.16
N VAL A 123 43.85 0.43 -10.03
CA VAL A 123 44.65 1.63 -10.34
C VAL A 123 44.63 1.95 -11.85
N SER A 124 44.53 0.92 -12.69
CA SER A 124 44.53 1.02 -14.15
C SER A 124 43.99 -0.27 -14.75
N GLY A 125 43.62 -0.23 -16.03
CA GLY A 125 43.16 -1.39 -16.79
C GLY A 125 41.87 -1.06 -17.52
N SER A 126 41.43 -1.97 -18.37
CA SER A 126 40.19 -1.82 -19.15
C SER A 126 39.53 -3.18 -19.29
N THR A 127 38.22 -3.22 -19.05
CA THR A 127 37.35 -4.39 -19.26
C THR A 127 36.03 -3.92 -19.86
N THR A 128 35.22 -4.81 -20.44
CA THR A 128 33.88 -4.44 -20.90
C THR A 128 32.92 -4.31 -19.71
N TYR A 129 31.94 -3.41 -19.82
CA TYR A 129 30.80 -3.36 -18.91
C TYR A 129 29.74 -4.37 -19.38
N GLU A 130 30.00 -5.64 -19.09
CA GLU A 130 29.09 -6.75 -19.33
C GLU A 130 29.29 -7.76 -18.20
N GLU A 131 28.27 -7.99 -17.38
CA GLU A 131 28.39 -8.94 -16.29
C GLU A 131 27.05 -9.57 -15.90
N SER A 132 27.11 -10.87 -15.67
CA SER A 132 26.09 -11.64 -14.98
C SER A 132 26.37 -11.57 -13.48
N SER A 133 25.43 -11.08 -12.69
CA SER A 133 25.57 -10.98 -11.23
C SER A 133 24.29 -11.39 -10.52
N LEU A 134 24.42 -11.73 -9.24
CA LEU A 134 23.26 -11.88 -8.37
C LEU A 134 22.95 -10.52 -7.77
N SER A 135 21.67 -10.17 -7.74
CA SER A 135 21.18 -9.03 -6.96
C SER A 135 21.62 -9.21 -5.50
N ILE A 136 22.45 -8.28 -5.03
CA ILE A 136 23.21 -8.38 -3.78
C ILE A 136 22.35 -8.22 -2.52
N ALA A 137 21.19 -7.58 -2.65
CA ALA A 137 20.22 -7.35 -1.61
C ALA A 137 18.88 -6.94 -2.23
N ASP A 138 17.81 -7.00 -1.44
CA ASP A 138 16.54 -6.35 -1.73
C ASP A 138 16.77 -4.85 -1.83
N SER A 139 16.92 -4.37 -3.06
CA SER A 139 17.42 -3.02 -3.32
C SER A 139 16.81 -2.37 -4.55
N ARG A 140 16.70 -1.04 -4.46
CA ARG A 140 16.25 -0.17 -5.53
C ARG A 140 17.40 0.76 -5.91
N VAL A 141 17.91 0.63 -7.13
CA VAL A 141 19.05 1.36 -7.67
C VAL A 141 18.55 2.58 -8.42
N PHE A 142 19.00 3.76 -8.01
CA PHE A 142 18.65 5.06 -8.58
C PHE A 142 19.70 5.58 -9.56
N GLY A 143 20.89 4.99 -9.55
CA GLY A 143 21.97 5.36 -10.44
C GLY A 143 23.25 4.63 -10.11
N GLN A 144 24.30 4.94 -10.85
CA GLN A 144 25.61 4.31 -10.68
C GLN A 144 26.75 5.26 -11.06
N GLU A 145 27.97 4.88 -10.71
CA GLU A 145 29.20 5.49 -11.19
C GLU A 145 30.14 4.43 -11.73
N VAL A 146 30.76 4.75 -12.86
CA VAL A 146 31.79 3.92 -13.49
C VAL A 146 32.93 4.84 -13.93
N ILE A 147 34.10 4.27 -14.17
CA ILE A 147 35.23 5.00 -14.75
C ILE A 147 35.40 4.51 -16.18
N VAL A 148 35.23 5.39 -17.15
CA VAL A 148 35.32 5.05 -18.57
C VAL A 148 36.78 4.87 -18.98
N GLU A 149 37.07 3.93 -19.86
CA GLU A 149 38.43 3.64 -20.35
C GLU A 149 38.58 3.85 -21.86
N GLU A 150 37.58 4.46 -22.48
CA GLU A 150 37.61 4.90 -23.86
C GLU A 150 37.01 6.31 -24.00
N ALA A 151 37.29 6.96 -25.13
CA ALA A 151 36.73 8.27 -25.43
C ALA A 151 35.28 8.15 -25.92
N ILE A 152 34.41 8.98 -25.35
CA ILE A 152 33.00 9.11 -25.71
C ILE A 152 32.81 10.52 -26.27
N ALA A 153 32.43 10.61 -27.54
CA ALA A 153 32.18 11.87 -28.21
C ALA A 153 30.74 12.36 -27.98
N SER A 154 30.51 13.66 -28.15
CA SER A 154 29.20 14.28 -27.90
C SER A 154 28.07 13.77 -28.80
N ASP A 155 28.42 13.16 -29.93
CA ASP A 155 27.49 12.53 -30.87
C ASP A 155 27.31 11.02 -30.62
N ASP A 156 28.09 10.41 -29.71
CA ASP A 156 27.90 9.03 -29.29
C ASP A 156 26.69 8.89 -28.35
N VAL A 157 26.13 7.67 -28.28
CA VAL A 157 25.03 7.32 -27.38
C VAL A 157 25.44 6.17 -26.48
N LEU A 158 25.28 6.36 -25.17
CA LEU A 158 25.39 5.29 -24.19
C LEU A 158 24.02 4.63 -23.99
N ILE A 159 24.01 3.30 -23.95
CA ILE A 159 22.80 2.49 -23.76
C ILE A 159 23.06 1.58 -22.58
N PHE A 160 22.34 1.77 -21.47
CA PHE A 160 22.40 0.88 -20.31
C PHE A 160 21.20 -0.05 -20.32
N GLN A 161 21.47 -1.36 -20.20
CA GLN A 161 20.46 -2.40 -20.23
C GLN A 161 20.62 -3.38 -19.08
N VAL A 162 19.50 -3.85 -18.54
CA VAL A 162 19.46 -4.91 -17.53
C VAL A 162 18.44 -5.96 -17.94
N TYR A 163 18.90 -7.21 -17.95
CA TYR A 163 18.14 -8.40 -18.32
C TYR A 163 17.94 -9.29 -17.10
N ARG A 164 16.79 -9.96 -17.01
CA ARG A 164 16.59 -11.09 -16.09
C ARG A 164 17.26 -12.33 -16.67
N GLY A 165 18.25 -12.89 -15.98
CA GLY A 165 19.01 -14.05 -16.45
C GLY A 165 20.52 -13.84 -16.42
N THR A 166 21.25 -14.71 -17.12
CA THR A 166 22.72 -14.71 -17.13
C THR A 166 23.34 -14.02 -18.34
N ASP A 167 22.52 -13.62 -19.32
CA ASP A 167 22.94 -13.00 -20.58
C ASP A 167 21.84 -12.06 -21.13
N ASP A 168 22.08 -11.52 -22.32
CA ASP A 168 21.19 -10.60 -23.04
C ASP A 168 20.04 -11.30 -23.79
N THR A 169 19.87 -12.62 -23.63
CA THR A 169 18.78 -13.39 -24.24
C THR A 169 17.53 -13.44 -23.37
N GLY A 170 17.64 -13.01 -22.11
CA GLY A 170 16.56 -12.94 -21.15
C GLY A 170 15.55 -11.81 -21.41
N GLU A 171 14.62 -11.63 -20.48
CA GLU A 171 13.69 -10.51 -20.53
C GLU A 171 14.41 -9.20 -20.19
N LEU A 172 14.35 -8.23 -21.11
CA LEU A 172 14.87 -6.88 -20.89
C LEU A 172 14.00 -6.15 -19.87
N GLY A 173 14.48 -6.01 -18.64
CA GLY A 173 13.77 -5.36 -17.55
C GLY A 173 14.03 -3.86 -17.43
N TYR A 174 15.11 -3.35 -18.05
CA TYR A 174 15.42 -1.93 -18.03
C TYR A 174 16.25 -1.51 -19.23
N GLU A 175 15.93 -0.35 -19.81
CA GLU A 175 16.80 0.35 -20.74
C GLU A 175 16.76 1.85 -20.47
N GLN A 176 17.94 2.47 -20.47
CA GLN A 176 18.04 3.92 -20.57
C GLN A 176 19.16 4.31 -21.52
N LYS A 177 18.89 5.35 -22.31
CA LYS A 177 19.84 5.97 -23.22
C LYS A 177 20.30 7.31 -22.67
N LEU A 178 21.56 7.61 -22.89
CA LEU A 178 22.17 8.86 -22.47
C LEU A 178 23.05 9.38 -23.61
N THR A 179 22.80 10.62 -24.00
CA THR A 179 23.41 11.29 -25.16
C THR A 179 24.25 12.48 -24.71
N ALA A 180 24.98 13.09 -25.65
CA ALA A 180 25.69 14.35 -25.44
C ALA A 180 26.76 14.31 -24.35
N GLN A 181 27.41 13.15 -24.16
CA GLN A 181 28.55 13.02 -23.26
C GLN A 181 29.84 13.38 -23.97
N SER A 182 30.78 13.99 -23.25
CA SER A 182 32.13 14.23 -23.76
C SER A 182 33.10 13.79 -22.68
N LEU A 183 33.51 12.53 -22.73
CA LEU A 183 34.37 11.89 -21.73
C LEU A 183 35.63 11.34 -22.40
N VAL A 184 36.74 11.35 -21.68
CA VAL A 184 37.99 10.69 -22.06
C VAL A 184 38.30 9.53 -21.12
N SER A 185 39.18 8.62 -21.55
CA SER A 185 39.65 7.53 -20.68
C SER A 185 40.16 8.07 -19.34
N GLY A 186 39.67 7.46 -18.28
CA GLY A 186 39.91 7.82 -16.88
C GLY A 186 38.85 8.72 -16.26
N ASP A 187 37.93 9.29 -17.03
CA ASP A 187 36.84 10.11 -16.48
C ASP A 187 35.80 9.25 -15.75
N THR A 188 35.16 9.84 -14.73
CA THR A 188 34.03 9.23 -14.03
C THR A 188 32.72 9.57 -14.72
N LEU A 189 31.97 8.55 -15.13
CA LEU A 189 30.59 8.67 -15.59
C LEU A 189 29.65 8.48 -14.40
N VAL A 190 28.90 9.53 -14.05
CA VAL A 190 27.85 9.50 -13.04
C VAL A 190 26.50 9.42 -13.75
N TRP A 191 25.80 8.30 -13.64
CA TRP A 191 24.55 8.06 -14.34
C TRP A 191 23.39 7.92 -13.35
N TRP A 192 22.47 8.90 -13.37
CA TRP A 192 21.19 8.82 -12.64
C TRP A 192 20.09 8.26 -13.53
N PHE A 193 19.35 7.30 -13.01
CA PHE A 193 18.31 6.61 -13.74
C PHE A 193 17.01 7.42 -13.75
N LEU A 194 16.34 7.44 -14.90
CA LEU A 194 15.05 8.12 -15.05
C LEU A 194 13.95 7.41 -14.26
N ASN A 195 14.00 6.07 -14.30
CA ASN A 195 13.23 5.17 -13.46
C ASN A 195 14.23 4.29 -12.72
N SER A 196 14.07 4.12 -11.42
CA SER A 196 14.93 3.23 -10.65
C SER A 196 14.70 1.76 -11.00
N ILE A 197 15.74 0.95 -10.81
CA ILE A 197 15.73 -0.50 -11.04
C ILE A 197 15.58 -1.20 -9.70
N GLU A 198 14.81 -2.27 -9.63
CA GLU A 198 14.69 -3.09 -8.43
C GLU A 198 15.22 -4.49 -8.64
N GLY A 199 15.94 -4.99 -7.64
CA GLY A 199 16.38 -6.38 -7.56
C GLY A 199 16.02 -6.96 -6.20
N GLU A 200 15.46 -8.17 -6.22
CA GLU A 200 15.32 -9.02 -5.03
C GLU A 200 16.61 -9.81 -4.80
N ALA A 201 16.99 -9.98 -3.55
CA ALA A 201 18.25 -10.64 -3.17
C ALA A 201 18.33 -12.05 -3.78
N GLY A 202 19.44 -12.34 -4.46
CA GLY A 202 19.71 -13.63 -5.08
C GLY A 202 19.06 -13.84 -6.45
N VAL A 203 18.34 -12.86 -6.99
CA VAL A 203 17.86 -12.93 -8.39
C VAL A 203 19.02 -12.69 -9.36
N GLN A 204 19.13 -13.58 -10.34
CA GLN A 204 20.15 -13.49 -11.39
C GLN A 204 19.80 -12.40 -12.40
N ILE A 205 20.73 -11.48 -12.59
CA ILE A 205 20.64 -10.40 -13.58
C ILE A 205 21.88 -10.37 -14.47
N PHE A 206 21.69 -9.85 -15.68
CA PHE A 206 22.76 -9.51 -16.59
C PHE A 206 22.67 -8.02 -16.92
N SER A 207 23.76 -7.28 -16.71
CA SER A 207 23.81 -5.84 -16.98
C SER A 207 24.89 -5.52 -17.98
N GLN A 208 24.57 -4.64 -18.93
CA GLN A 208 25.51 -4.17 -19.92
C GLN A 208 25.39 -2.65 -20.18
N MET A 209 26.52 -2.04 -20.55
CA MET A 209 26.54 -0.71 -21.17
C MET A 209 27.11 -0.84 -22.56
N LEU A 210 26.37 -0.34 -23.55
CA LEU A 210 26.81 -0.26 -24.94
C LEU A 210 27.10 1.19 -25.32
N LEU A 211 28.09 1.37 -26.19
CA LEU A 211 28.43 2.63 -26.83
C LEU A 211 28.08 2.53 -28.32
N ALA A 212 27.10 3.33 -28.75
CA ALA A 212 26.76 3.51 -30.16
C ALA A 212 27.54 4.71 -30.73
N LYS A 213 28.38 4.47 -31.74
CA LYS A 213 29.27 5.50 -32.30
C LYS A 213 28.58 6.37 -33.35
N GLY A 214 28.63 7.69 -33.18
CA GLY A 214 28.10 8.66 -34.15
C GLY A 214 26.56 8.70 -34.24
N GLY A 215 25.87 8.30 -33.17
CA GLY A 215 24.42 8.38 -33.04
C GLY A 215 23.78 7.07 -32.59
N LEU A 216 22.46 7.10 -32.38
CA LEU A 216 21.69 5.97 -31.84
C LEU A 216 21.73 4.72 -32.75
N ASP A 217 21.73 4.92 -34.07
CA ASP A 217 21.78 3.85 -35.07
C ASP A 217 23.23 3.49 -35.49
N GLY A 218 24.21 4.05 -34.78
CA GLY A 218 25.62 3.77 -35.00
C GLY A 218 26.00 2.34 -34.64
N PRO A 219 27.19 1.87 -35.08
CA PRO A 219 27.73 0.60 -34.61
C PRO A 219 27.84 0.59 -33.08
N THR A 220 27.27 -0.44 -32.44
CA THR A 220 27.30 -0.63 -30.99
C THR A 220 28.38 -1.61 -30.57
N ALA A 221 29.11 -1.28 -29.51
CA ALA A 221 30.03 -2.19 -28.82
C ALA A 221 29.91 -2.04 -27.31
N PRO A 222 30.25 -3.07 -26.52
CA PRO A 222 30.34 -2.94 -25.06
C PRO A 222 31.29 -1.83 -24.66
N LEU A 223 30.84 -0.99 -23.72
CA LEU A 223 31.62 0.12 -23.20
C LEU A 223 32.82 -0.41 -22.41
N LEU A 224 34.00 0.14 -22.69
CA LEU A 224 35.21 -0.11 -21.93
C LEU A 224 35.25 0.73 -20.65
N VAL A 225 35.41 0.05 -19.52
CA VAL A 225 35.42 0.63 -18.18
C VAL A 225 36.57 0.07 -17.35
N ARG A 226 36.88 0.76 -16.25
CA ARG A 226 37.93 0.36 -15.32
C ARG A 226 37.53 -0.93 -14.58
N PRO A 227 38.43 -1.92 -14.47
CA PRO A 227 38.18 -3.09 -13.64
C PRO A 227 38.20 -2.76 -12.15
N SER A 228 37.57 -3.60 -11.36
CA SER A 228 37.72 -3.67 -9.91
C SER A 228 39.02 -4.37 -9.51
N VAL A 229 39.50 -4.14 -8.29
CA VAL A 229 40.56 -4.94 -7.66
C VAL A 229 40.20 -6.43 -7.53
N ALA A 230 38.92 -6.80 -7.63
CA ALA A 230 38.46 -8.17 -7.56
C ALA A 230 38.95 -9.03 -8.73
N GLY A 231 39.23 -8.43 -9.89
CA GLY A 231 39.80 -9.14 -11.04
C GLY A 231 39.83 -8.28 -12.31
N PRO A 232 40.71 -8.62 -13.27
CA PRO A 232 40.89 -7.82 -14.48
C PRO A 232 39.69 -7.85 -15.45
N THR A 233 38.75 -8.79 -15.27
CA THR A 233 37.52 -8.93 -16.07
C THR A 233 36.26 -8.48 -15.33
N VAL A 234 36.39 -8.06 -14.07
CA VAL A 234 35.26 -7.62 -13.24
C VAL A 234 35.27 -6.11 -13.24
N HIS A 235 34.20 -5.47 -13.72
CA HIS A 235 34.19 -4.02 -13.82
C HIS A 235 33.95 -3.36 -12.45
N TYR A 236 34.48 -2.15 -12.27
CA TYR A 236 34.14 -1.31 -11.13
C TYR A 236 32.77 -0.64 -11.34
N VAL A 237 31.92 -0.71 -10.32
CA VAL A 237 30.66 0.03 -10.28
C VAL A 237 30.34 0.47 -8.85
N LEU A 238 30.03 1.76 -8.69
CA LEU A 238 29.48 2.31 -7.46
C LEU A 238 27.97 2.50 -7.65
N ALA A 239 27.18 1.58 -7.09
CA ALA A 239 25.72 1.66 -7.15
C ALA A 239 25.19 2.67 -6.12
N LYS A 240 24.20 3.47 -6.52
CA LYS A 240 23.46 4.40 -5.66
C LYS A 240 22.08 3.85 -5.40
N LEU A 241 21.86 3.26 -4.22
CA LEU A 241 20.68 2.45 -3.96
C LEU A 241 20.05 2.73 -2.60
N ARG A 242 18.79 2.34 -2.45
CA ARG A 242 18.16 2.13 -1.14
C ARG A 242 17.89 0.65 -0.99
N THR A 243 18.04 0.11 0.21
CA THR A 243 17.52 -1.22 0.51
C THR A 243 16.03 -1.13 0.79
N PHE A 244 15.32 -2.23 0.64
CA PHE A 244 13.93 -2.31 1.04
C PHE A 244 13.62 -3.58 1.80
N ALA A 245 12.52 -3.55 2.54
CA ALA A 245 11.89 -4.74 3.10
C ALA A 245 10.39 -4.63 2.89
N ASP A 246 9.77 -5.74 2.52
CA ASP A 246 8.32 -5.82 2.40
C ASP A 246 7.74 -6.00 3.79
N THR A 247 6.88 -5.05 4.18
CA THR A 247 6.19 -5.06 5.46
C THR A 247 4.73 -5.38 5.18
N LEU A 248 4.25 -6.48 5.73
CA LEU A 248 2.83 -6.79 5.74
C LEU A 248 2.09 -5.61 6.37
N LEU A 249 1.11 -5.09 5.66
CA LEU A 249 0.16 -4.20 6.28
C LEU A 249 -0.68 -5.07 7.19
N ALA A 250 -0.52 -4.88 8.50
CA ALA A 250 -1.43 -5.49 9.44
C ALA A 250 -2.84 -5.13 8.97
N THR A 251 -3.64 -6.14 8.62
CA THR A 251 -5.09 -5.99 8.67
C THR A 251 -5.34 -5.49 10.06
N VAL A 252 -5.75 -4.22 10.19
CA VAL A 252 -6.30 -3.74 11.44
C VAL A 252 -7.67 -4.40 11.53
N ASP A 253 -7.66 -5.71 11.79
CA ASP A 253 -8.81 -6.42 12.29
C ASP A 253 -9.01 -5.84 13.70
N ASP A 254 -9.91 -4.86 13.78
CA ASP A 254 -10.48 -4.33 15.01
C ASP A 254 -9.50 -3.97 16.15
N VAL A 255 -8.44 -3.21 15.87
CA VAL A 255 -7.96 -2.28 16.90
C VAL A 255 -8.94 -1.12 16.91
N GLY A 256 -10.12 -1.37 17.47
CA GLY A 256 -11.03 -0.31 17.85
C GLY A 256 -10.24 0.75 18.62
N VAL A 257 -10.57 2.02 18.41
CA VAL A 257 -9.99 3.19 19.09
C VAL A 257 -9.96 3.05 20.64
N PHE A 258 -10.58 2.00 21.20
CA PHE A 258 -10.73 1.72 22.62
C PHE A 258 -10.15 0.37 23.07
N GLY A 259 -9.08 -0.11 22.43
CA GLY A 259 -8.20 -1.19 22.92
C GLY A 259 -8.54 -2.61 22.46
N THR A 260 -7.80 -3.59 22.97
CA THR A 260 -7.72 -4.97 22.41
C THR A 260 -8.81 -5.92 22.92
N GLU A 261 -9.68 -5.50 23.84
CA GLU A 261 -10.73 -6.33 24.41
C GLU A 261 -12.07 -5.58 24.37
N PHE A 262 -13.01 -6.11 23.57
CA PHE A 262 -14.38 -5.62 23.46
C PHE A 262 -15.36 -6.76 23.76
N GLU A 263 -16.35 -6.49 24.62
CA GLU A 263 -17.50 -7.36 24.82
C GLU A 263 -18.79 -6.54 24.79
N GLU A 264 -19.82 -7.05 24.11
CA GLU A 264 -21.16 -6.47 24.07
C GLU A 264 -22.19 -7.47 24.59
N PHE A 265 -23.11 -6.97 25.42
CA PHE A 265 -24.29 -7.70 25.86
C PHE A 265 -25.52 -6.84 25.60
N SER A 266 -26.51 -7.37 24.87
CA SER A 266 -27.71 -6.61 24.53
C SER A 266 -29.00 -7.43 24.61
N SER A 267 -30.10 -6.72 24.87
CA SER A 267 -31.46 -7.25 24.88
C SER A 267 -32.41 -6.24 24.26
N LEU A 268 -32.83 -6.52 23.04
CA LEU A 268 -33.84 -5.73 22.31
C LEU A 268 -35.27 -6.04 22.75
N ALA A 269 -35.48 -7.11 23.55
CA ALA A 269 -36.80 -7.46 24.04
C ALA A 269 -37.38 -6.30 24.84
N GLN A 270 -38.69 -6.09 24.80
CA GLN A 270 -39.35 -5.16 25.73
C GLN A 270 -39.69 -5.90 27.03
N SER A 271 -39.48 -5.24 28.17
CA SER A 271 -39.93 -5.73 29.48
C SER A 271 -40.73 -4.65 30.19
N SER A 272 -41.68 -5.07 31.02
CA SER A 272 -42.49 -4.15 31.81
C SER A 272 -42.64 -4.64 33.24
N THR A 273 -42.68 -3.72 34.20
CA THR A 273 -42.90 -4.03 35.61
C THR A 273 -43.86 -3.05 36.26
N THR A 274 -44.65 -3.56 37.20
CA THR A 274 -45.46 -2.76 38.14
C THR A 274 -44.85 -2.74 39.54
N SER A 275 -43.66 -3.30 39.72
CA SER A 275 -42.95 -3.40 41.00
C SER A 275 -42.29 -2.09 41.40
N SER A 276 -42.36 -1.74 42.69
CA SER A 276 -41.56 -0.67 43.31
C SER A 276 -40.15 -1.13 43.71
N SER A 277 -39.83 -2.40 43.49
CA SER A 277 -38.49 -2.96 43.66
C SER A 277 -37.83 -3.14 42.30
N PHE A 278 -36.53 -2.90 42.24
CA PHE A 278 -35.70 -3.11 41.05
C PHE A 278 -35.88 -4.51 40.47
N GLN A 279 -36.14 -4.58 39.16
CA GLN A 279 -36.20 -5.80 38.37
C GLN A 279 -35.04 -5.82 37.39
N SER A 280 -34.33 -6.95 37.31
CA SER A 280 -33.23 -7.10 36.36
C SER A 280 -33.74 -7.22 34.93
N LYS A 281 -33.09 -6.48 34.03
CA LYS A 281 -33.30 -6.50 32.58
C LYS A 281 -32.20 -7.28 31.88
N ILE A 282 -30.95 -6.99 32.22
CA ILE A 282 -29.76 -7.72 31.81
C ILE A 282 -28.95 -7.94 33.08
N SER A 283 -28.49 -9.17 33.29
CA SER A 283 -27.54 -9.54 34.33
C SER A 283 -26.45 -10.38 33.67
N VAL A 284 -25.21 -9.93 33.77
CA VAL A 284 -24.06 -10.54 33.09
C VAL A 284 -22.89 -10.62 34.05
N THR A 285 -22.25 -11.77 34.10
CA THR A 285 -20.92 -11.95 34.67
C THR A 285 -19.95 -12.17 33.51
N THR A 286 -18.95 -11.30 33.35
CA THR A 286 -17.95 -11.48 32.30
C THR A 286 -17.09 -12.71 32.55
N ALA A 287 -16.38 -13.18 31.53
CA ALA A 287 -15.21 -14.03 31.76
C ALA A 287 -14.15 -13.27 32.60
N LEU A 288 -13.18 -14.00 33.15
CA LEU A 288 -12.07 -13.41 33.91
C LEU A 288 -11.32 -12.40 33.02
N LYS A 289 -11.38 -11.12 33.39
CA LYS A 289 -10.70 -10.01 32.72
C LYS A 289 -9.33 -9.78 33.34
N PRO A 290 -8.27 -9.50 32.55
CA PRO A 290 -6.95 -9.18 33.09
C PRO A 290 -6.94 -7.84 33.83
N ALA A 291 -5.89 -7.60 34.62
CA ALA A 291 -5.66 -6.30 35.24
C ALA A 291 -5.53 -5.19 34.18
N GLY A 292 -6.13 -4.03 34.45
CA GLY A 292 -6.17 -2.92 33.51
C GLY A 292 -7.33 -1.96 33.76
N GLU A 293 -7.37 -0.89 32.97
CA GLU A 293 -8.49 0.06 32.95
C GLU A 293 -9.54 -0.38 31.94
N TYR A 294 -10.81 -0.26 32.32
CA TYR A 294 -11.94 -0.60 31.46
C TYR A 294 -12.92 0.56 31.43
N ARG A 295 -13.41 0.89 30.24
CA ARG A 295 -14.58 1.74 30.03
C ARG A 295 -15.78 0.84 29.81
N ILE A 296 -16.79 0.99 30.65
CA ILE A 296 -18.05 0.28 30.54
C ILE A 296 -19.13 1.28 30.18
N THR A 297 -19.89 1.00 29.13
CA THR A 297 -21.03 1.83 28.74
C THR A 297 -22.31 1.06 28.91
N PHE A 298 -23.36 1.77 29.30
CA PHE A 298 -24.72 1.29 29.38
C PHE A 298 -25.60 2.18 28.51
N ASN A 299 -26.48 1.56 27.73
CA ASN A 299 -27.56 2.24 27.02
C ASN A 299 -28.87 1.48 27.25
N ALA A 300 -29.97 2.18 27.49
CA ALA A 300 -31.30 1.57 27.36
C ALA A 300 -32.34 2.62 27.02
N GLN A 301 -33.47 2.17 26.50
CA GLN A 301 -34.67 2.99 26.39
C GLN A 301 -35.63 2.64 27.51
N ALA A 302 -36.19 3.68 28.15
CA ALA A 302 -37.23 3.51 29.15
C ALA A 302 -38.41 4.45 28.87
N THR A 303 -39.61 4.04 29.28
CA THR A 303 -40.81 4.89 29.25
C THR A 303 -41.69 4.58 30.46
N ASN A 304 -42.45 5.58 30.91
CA ASN A 304 -43.57 5.36 31.81
C ASN A 304 -44.90 5.44 31.03
N LYS A 305 -45.87 4.66 31.48
CA LYS A 305 -47.24 4.68 30.97
C LYS A 305 -48.11 5.48 31.97
N ASP A 306 -48.86 6.46 31.47
CA ASP A 306 -49.88 7.27 32.18
C ASP A 306 -49.37 8.47 33.02
N GLY A 307 -48.37 9.21 32.54
CA GLY A 307 -48.32 10.67 32.71
C GLY A 307 -47.86 11.23 34.05
N ASP A 308 -47.54 10.37 35.02
CA ASP A 308 -46.95 10.77 36.30
C ASP A 308 -45.84 9.80 36.72
N LYS A 309 -44.72 10.40 37.14
CA LYS A 309 -43.46 9.84 37.69
C LYS A 309 -42.50 9.12 36.74
N ALA A 310 -41.27 8.95 37.20
CA ALA A 310 -40.14 8.50 36.40
C ALA A 310 -39.97 6.98 36.37
N THR A 311 -39.32 6.45 35.34
CA THR A 311 -38.70 5.12 35.42
C THR A 311 -37.31 5.27 36.00
N GLU A 312 -36.98 4.51 37.03
CA GLU A 312 -35.63 4.52 37.58
C GLU A 312 -34.83 3.37 36.97
N VAL A 313 -33.66 3.66 36.42
CA VAL A 313 -32.75 2.68 35.84
C VAL A 313 -31.42 2.70 36.58
N GLU A 314 -30.96 1.55 37.03
CA GLU A 314 -29.71 1.40 37.80
C GLU A 314 -28.75 0.50 37.03
N PHE A 315 -27.50 0.95 36.91
CA PHE A 315 -26.39 0.18 36.36
C PHE A 315 -25.40 -0.14 37.49
N LYS A 316 -25.12 -1.43 37.71
CA LYS A 316 -24.16 -1.90 38.73
C LYS A 316 -22.91 -2.46 38.08
N VAL A 317 -21.78 -2.29 38.77
CA VAL A 317 -20.55 -3.03 38.55
C VAL A 317 -20.16 -3.68 39.87
N ASP A 318 -20.01 -5.01 39.87
CA ASP A 318 -19.68 -5.83 41.04
C ASP A 318 -20.64 -5.58 42.22
N GLY A 319 -21.93 -5.53 41.90
CA GLY A 319 -23.00 -5.25 42.87
C GLY A 319 -23.04 -3.80 43.38
N THR A 320 -22.13 -2.95 42.93
CA THR A 320 -22.02 -1.53 43.33
C THR A 320 -22.63 -0.62 42.26
N ALA A 321 -23.61 0.20 42.65
CA ALA A 321 -24.23 1.17 41.74
C ALA A 321 -23.19 2.16 41.17
N GLN A 322 -23.30 2.46 39.87
CA GLN A 322 -22.37 3.34 39.17
C GLN A 322 -23.00 4.74 39.03
N HIS A 323 -22.38 5.74 39.67
CA HIS A 323 -22.86 7.13 39.65
C HIS A 323 -22.31 7.86 38.43
N ASN A 324 -23.15 8.58 37.67
CA ASN A 324 -22.68 9.68 36.80
C ASN A 324 -23.76 10.71 36.40
N HIS A 325 -24.83 10.87 37.19
CA HIS A 325 -25.81 11.93 36.98
C HIS A 325 -26.02 12.82 38.21
N SER A 326 -26.24 14.12 37.96
CA SER A 326 -26.22 15.23 38.91
C SER A 326 -27.36 15.28 39.95
N ASN A 327 -28.21 14.25 40.03
CA ASN A 327 -29.43 14.26 40.86
C ASN A 327 -29.31 13.53 42.21
N GLY A 328 -28.11 13.08 42.62
CA GLY A 328 -27.83 12.68 44.01
C GLY A 328 -28.48 11.38 44.50
N GLY A 329 -28.94 10.51 43.60
CA GLY A 329 -29.40 9.14 43.88
C GLY A 329 -28.57 8.08 43.15
N ASP A 330 -28.65 6.83 43.60
CA ASP A 330 -27.89 5.66 43.07
C ASP A 330 -28.42 5.13 41.72
N TYR A 331 -29.39 5.82 41.11
CA TYR A 331 -30.10 5.41 39.91
C TYR A 331 -30.41 6.62 39.01
N ILE A 332 -30.61 6.37 37.71
CA ILE A 332 -31.04 7.36 36.73
C ILE A 332 -32.55 7.45 36.73
N THR A 333 -33.07 8.66 36.93
CA THR A 333 -34.51 8.95 36.91
C THR A 333 -34.92 9.43 35.52
N VAL A 334 -35.61 8.57 34.78
CA VAL A 334 -36.10 8.81 33.42
C VAL A 334 -37.50 9.41 33.46
N ILE A 335 -37.62 10.70 33.15
CA ILE A 335 -38.90 11.42 33.17
C ILE A 335 -39.37 11.68 31.74
N SER A 336 -40.34 10.89 31.25
CA SER A 336 -41.08 11.19 30.02
C SER A 336 -42.26 12.12 30.35
N LYS A 337 -42.32 13.30 29.70
CA LYS A 337 -43.40 14.29 29.92
C LYS A 337 -44.68 13.99 29.15
N GLU A 338 -44.63 13.06 28.21
CA GLU A 338 -45.76 12.62 27.39
C GLU A 338 -45.92 11.10 27.54
N ASP A 339 -47.18 10.64 27.60
CA ASP A 339 -47.53 9.23 27.75
C ASP A 339 -46.88 8.37 26.66
N ASP A 340 -46.21 7.29 27.06
CA ASP A 340 -45.66 6.25 26.15
C ASP A 340 -44.49 6.70 25.22
N GLN A 341 -43.82 7.82 25.49
CA GLN A 341 -42.57 8.16 24.78
C GLN A 341 -41.33 7.47 25.36
N TRP A 342 -40.63 6.73 24.51
CA TRP A 342 -39.32 6.15 24.81
C TRP A 342 -38.24 7.24 24.90
N THR A 343 -37.51 7.23 26.00
CA THR A 343 -36.34 8.07 26.22
C THR A 343 -35.10 7.20 26.40
N SER A 344 -34.04 7.51 25.66
CA SER A 344 -32.77 6.81 25.74
C SER A 344 -31.91 7.37 26.87
N GLU A 345 -31.38 6.46 27.67
CA GLU A 345 -30.41 6.76 28.72
C GLU A 345 -29.05 6.18 28.40
N PHE A 346 -28.01 6.87 28.86
CA PHE A 346 -26.63 6.49 28.59
C PHE A 346 -25.75 6.76 29.82
N VAL A 347 -25.00 5.74 30.25
CA VAL A 347 -23.99 5.86 31.31
C VAL A 347 -22.65 5.38 30.79
N VAL A 348 -21.60 6.08 31.20
CA VAL A 348 -20.21 5.61 31.06
C VAL A 348 -19.63 5.48 32.45
N SER A 349 -18.98 4.36 32.75
CA SER A 349 -18.16 4.18 33.94
C SER A 349 -16.76 3.73 33.54
N TYR A 350 -15.78 4.09 34.37
CA TYR A 350 -14.41 3.63 34.26
C TYR A 350 -14.05 2.84 35.51
N ILE A 351 -13.51 1.65 35.32
CA ILE A 351 -13.05 0.80 36.42
C ILE A 351 -11.60 0.38 36.20
N THR A 352 -10.86 0.21 37.29
CA THR A 352 -9.50 -0.30 37.27
C THR A 352 -9.46 -1.64 38.00
N LEU A 353 -9.09 -2.70 37.28
CA LEU A 353 -8.87 -4.01 37.86
C LEU A 353 -7.40 -4.13 38.28
N GLY A 354 -7.15 -4.22 39.59
CA GLY A 354 -5.80 -4.39 40.15
C GLY A 354 -5.22 -5.81 39.99
N SER A 355 -6.07 -6.79 39.71
CA SER A 355 -5.72 -8.19 39.42
C SER A 355 -6.78 -8.78 38.49
N PRO A 356 -6.53 -9.93 37.84
CA PRO A 356 -7.57 -10.56 37.04
C PRO A 356 -8.84 -10.82 37.85
N ALA A 357 -10.00 -10.40 37.35
CA ALA A 357 -11.29 -10.46 38.04
C ALA A 357 -12.45 -10.56 37.04
N THR A 358 -13.61 -11.04 37.47
CA THR A 358 -14.87 -10.93 36.71
C THR A 358 -15.52 -9.58 36.98
N ILE A 359 -16.40 -9.15 36.07
CA ILE A 359 -17.21 -7.94 36.21
C ILE A 359 -18.67 -8.38 36.22
N ASP A 360 -19.40 -8.10 37.30
CA ASP A 360 -20.84 -8.38 37.42
C ASP A 360 -21.65 -7.12 37.10
N LEU A 361 -22.49 -7.20 36.07
CA LEU A 361 -23.21 -6.07 35.51
C LEU A 361 -24.71 -6.33 35.52
N ASP A 362 -25.44 -5.42 36.17
CA ASP A 362 -26.90 -5.47 36.23
C ASP A 362 -27.50 -4.17 35.69
N ILE A 363 -28.44 -4.29 34.77
CA ILE A 363 -29.37 -3.22 34.40
C ILE A 363 -30.67 -3.51 35.12
N ASN A 364 -31.03 -2.67 36.08
CA ASN A 364 -32.28 -2.83 36.82
C ASN A 364 -33.23 -1.67 36.54
N TYR A 365 -34.54 -1.92 36.62
CA TYR A 365 -35.54 -0.87 36.51
C TYR A 365 -36.69 -1.03 37.51
N ARG A 366 -37.24 0.09 37.97
CA ARG A 366 -38.44 0.13 38.84
C ARG A 366 -39.26 1.40 38.59
N LYS A 367 -40.38 1.48 39.29
CA LYS A 367 -41.28 2.64 39.29
C LYS A 367 -41.67 3.05 40.70
N ASP A 368 -42.25 4.23 40.81
CA ASP A 368 -42.86 4.72 42.05
C ASP A 368 -44.35 4.35 42.18
N ASP A 369 -45.15 4.36 41.10
CA ASP A 369 -46.62 4.19 41.22
C ASP A 369 -47.35 3.44 40.08
N LYS A 370 -46.95 3.49 38.79
CA LYS A 370 -47.69 2.87 37.65
C LYS A 370 -47.06 1.70 36.86
N THR A 371 -46.63 1.84 35.60
CA THR A 371 -46.00 0.74 34.83
C THR A 371 -44.75 1.26 34.15
N ALA A 372 -43.58 0.73 34.53
CA ALA A 372 -42.32 1.04 33.84
C ALA A 372 -42.08 0.04 32.71
N ARG A 373 -41.53 0.52 31.60
CA ARG A 373 -41.10 -0.29 30.45
C ARG A 373 -39.65 0.00 30.12
N ILE A 374 -38.91 -1.04 29.73
CA ILE A 374 -37.51 -0.94 29.29
C ILE A 374 -37.28 -1.80 28.04
N SER A 375 -36.58 -1.26 27.06
CA SER A 375 -36.16 -1.92 25.82
C SER A 375 -34.73 -1.50 25.44
N ASP A 376 -34.19 -2.16 24.41
CA ASP A 376 -32.91 -1.80 23.80
C ASP A 376 -31.76 -1.64 24.81
N ALA A 377 -31.75 -2.50 25.83
CA ALA A 377 -30.72 -2.48 26.85
C ALA A 377 -29.42 -3.04 26.26
N ARG A 378 -28.31 -2.32 26.42
CA ARG A 378 -26.98 -2.66 25.94
C ARG A 378 -25.93 -2.33 27.00
N ILE A 379 -24.95 -3.21 27.12
CA ILE A 379 -23.73 -3.05 27.89
C ILE A 379 -22.56 -3.24 26.94
N GLU A 380 -21.60 -2.34 26.95
CA GLU A 380 -20.36 -2.45 26.18
C GLU A 380 -19.16 -2.32 27.11
N ILE A 381 -18.20 -3.23 27.02
CA ILE A 381 -16.99 -3.24 27.85
C ILE A 381 -15.78 -3.08 26.93
N TRP A 382 -14.94 -2.11 27.24
CA TRP A 382 -13.75 -1.76 26.47
C TRP A 382 -12.55 -1.73 27.39
N ARG A 383 -11.47 -2.48 27.09
CA ARG A 383 -10.20 -2.31 27.83
C ARG A 383 -9.44 -1.10 27.29
N VAL A 384 -9.22 -0.10 28.12
CA VAL A 384 -8.49 1.11 27.73
C VAL A 384 -6.99 0.82 27.76
N LEU A 385 -6.27 1.29 26.73
CA LEU A 385 -4.81 1.13 26.58
C LEU A 385 -4.03 2.17 27.37
#